data_AF-A0A8I1YCX0-F1
#
_entry.id   AF-A0A8I1YCX0-F1
#
_cell.length_a   1.000
_cell.length_b   1.000
_cell.length_c   1.000
_cell.angle_alpha   90.00
_cell.angle_beta   90.00
_cell.angle_gamma   90.00
#
_symmetry.space_group_name_H-M   'P 1'
#
loop_
_entity.id
_entity.type
_entity.pdbx_description
1 polymer ?
#
loop_
_entity_poly.entity_id
_entity_poly.type
_entity_poly.pdbx_seq_one_letter_code
_entity_poly.pdbx_strand_id
1 'polypeptide(L)'
;MTSLATALSELRPGAQWVLRGDTIGDLEWLDTEQVVPTQAEVDAYLASPVVPQLVTPRQIRLALYQFGLRQQVEDYVNSQDITVQDSWNYATQIERTNPLILACKSALGKTDEELDQLFILAASIV
;
A
#
# COMPACT_ATOMS: atom_id res chain seq x y z
N MET A 1 -13.67 -1.32 5.09
CA MET A 1 -14.33 -2.01 3.96
C MET A 1 -14.53 -0.97 2.87
N THR A 2 -13.85 -1.13 1.75
CA THR A 2 -13.98 -0.22 0.60
C THR A 2 -15.34 -0.44 -0.05
N SER A 3 -16.13 0.60 -0.26
CA SER A 3 -17.48 0.52 -0.85
C SER A 3 -17.50 1.01 -2.30
N LEU A 4 -18.57 0.69 -3.05
CA LEU A 4 -18.79 1.21 -4.40
C LEU A 4 -18.76 2.75 -4.42
N ALA A 5 -19.37 3.41 -3.43
CA ALA A 5 -19.37 4.87 -3.29
C ALA A 5 -17.96 5.46 -3.19
N THR A 6 -17.07 4.81 -2.42
CA THR A 6 -15.67 5.19 -2.31
C THR A 6 -14.95 4.97 -3.64
N ALA A 7 -15.17 3.82 -4.29
CA ALA A 7 -14.58 3.52 -5.60
C ALA A 7 -14.95 4.56 -6.66
N LEU A 8 -16.22 4.96 -6.74
CA LEU A 8 -16.68 5.98 -7.68
C LEU A 8 -16.04 7.35 -7.42
N SER A 9 -15.96 7.76 -6.15
CA SER A 9 -15.35 9.04 -5.76
C SER A 9 -13.86 9.12 -6.10
N GLU A 10 -13.13 8.01 -5.99
CA GLU A 10 -11.71 7.93 -6.31
C GLU A 10 -11.45 7.79 -7.81
N LEU A 11 -12.23 6.96 -8.50
CA LEU A 11 -12.10 6.75 -9.95
C LEU A 11 -12.56 7.96 -10.77
N ARG A 12 -13.54 8.72 -10.27
CA ARG A 12 -14.11 9.91 -10.92
C ARG A 12 -14.28 11.04 -9.89
N PRO A 13 -13.19 11.72 -9.51
CA PRO A 13 -13.23 12.80 -8.55
C PRO A 13 -14.19 13.91 -8.99
N GLY A 14 -15.07 14.34 -8.08
CA GLY A 14 -16.04 15.40 -8.34
C GLY A 14 -17.26 15.00 -9.19
N ALA A 15 -17.37 13.73 -9.61
CA ALA A 15 -18.51 13.29 -10.39
C ALA A 15 -19.81 13.31 -9.58
N GLN A 16 -20.91 13.69 -10.24
CA GLN A 16 -22.25 13.66 -9.68
C GLN A 16 -22.94 12.32 -10.01
N TRP A 17 -23.41 11.64 -8.98
CA TRP A 17 -24.10 10.35 -9.09
C TRP A 17 -25.00 10.10 -7.88
N VAL A 18 -25.96 9.19 -8.04
CA VAL A 18 -26.82 8.69 -6.97
C VAL A 18 -26.74 7.17 -6.95
N LEU A 19 -26.37 6.60 -5.81
CA LEU A 19 -26.39 5.16 -5.57
C LEU A 19 -27.69 4.78 -4.85
N ARG A 20 -28.46 3.87 -5.45
CA ARG A 20 -29.69 3.31 -4.83
C ARG A 20 -29.47 1.92 -4.22
N GLY A 21 -28.28 1.36 -4.41
CA GLY A 21 -27.83 0.06 -3.92
C GLY A 21 -26.31 -0.03 -3.94
N ASP A 22 -25.77 -1.24 -3.82
CA ASP A 22 -24.32 -1.49 -3.71
C ASP A 22 -23.68 -1.97 -5.02
N THR A 23 -24.41 -1.98 -6.13
CA THR A 23 -23.93 -2.45 -7.45
C THR A 23 -23.92 -1.33 -8.48
N ILE A 24 -23.09 -1.45 -9.53
CA ILE A 24 -23.14 -0.51 -10.69
C ILE A 24 -24.52 -0.52 -11.35
N GLY A 25 -25.27 -1.63 -11.29
CA GLY A 25 -26.63 -1.68 -11.83
C GLY A 25 -27.59 -0.72 -11.14
N ASP A 26 -27.31 -0.34 -9.89
CA ASP A 26 -28.11 0.60 -9.10
C ASP A 26 -27.55 2.04 -9.11
N LEU A 27 -26.55 2.30 -9.98
CA LEU A 27 -25.91 3.60 -10.15
C LEU A 27 -26.71 4.47 -11.14
N GLU A 28 -27.19 5.60 -10.65
CA GLU A 28 -27.76 6.66 -11.47
C GLU A 28 -26.68 7.75 -11.67
N TRP A 29 -26.14 7.82 -12.88
CA TRP A 29 -25.09 8.79 -13.23
C TRP A 29 -25.69 10.14 -13.62
N LEU A 30 -25.21 11.22 -13.00
CA LEU A 30 -25.71 12.57 -13.20
C LEU A 30 -24.66 13.52 -13.81
N ASP A 31 -23.39 13.11 -13.86
CA ASP A 31 -22.30 13.87 -14.45
C ASP A 31 -22.36 13.84 -15.99
N THR A 32 -22.29 15.02 -16.61
CA THR A 32 -22.31 15.18 -18.08
C THR A 32 -20.94 15.46 -18.68
N GLU A 33 -19.93 15.73 -17.85
CA GLU A 33 -18.55 16.00 -18.25
C GLU A 33 -17.69 14.72 -18.21
N GLN A 34 -17.99 13.81 -17.29
CA GLN A 34 -17.25 12.56 -17.10
C GLN A 34 -18.03 11.33 -17.54
N VAL A 35 -17.29 10.27 -17.86
CA VAL A 35 -17.85 8.97 -18.23
C VAL A 35 -18.02 8.08 -17.00
N VAL A 36 -19.15 7.36 -16.97
CA VAL A 36 -19.43 6.31 -15.98
C VAL A 36 -18.26 5.33 -15.95
N PRO A 37 -17.69 4.99 -14.78
CA PRO A 37 -16.69 3.95 -14.69
C PRO A 37 -17.30 2.58 -15.00
N THR A 38 -16.53 1.75 -15.69
CA THR A 38 -16.91 0.39 -16.05
C THR A 38 -16.89 -0.53 -14.83
N GLN A 39 -17.62 -1.66 -14.91
CA GLN A 39 -17.57 -2.71 -13.90
C GLN A 39 -16.15 -3.20 -13.65
N ALA A 40 -15.35 -3.35 -14.71
CA ALA A 40 -13.96 -3.78 -14.58
C ALA A 40 -13.09 -2.77 -13.82
N GLU A 41 -13.28 -1.46 -14.03
CA GLU A 41 -12.55 -0.42 -13.29
C GLU A 41 -12.91 -0.44 -11.80
N VAL A 42 -14.20 -0.58 -11.48
CA VAL A 42 -14.67 -0.68 -10.10
C VAL A 42 -14.17 -1.96 -9.44
N ASP A 43 -14.28 -3.11 -10.12
CA ASP A 43 -13.80 -4.39 -9.60
C ASP A 43 -12.30 -4.36 -9.35
N ALA A 44 -11.52 -3.76 -10.26
CA ALA A 44 -10.08 -3.60 -10.07
C ALA A 44 -9.74 -2.73 -8.85
N TYR A 45 -10.49 -1.65 -8.64
CA TYR A 45 -10.33 -0.81 -7.45
C TYR A 45 -10.69 -1.57 -6.16
N LEU A 46 -11.79 -2.31 -6.16
CA LEU A 46 -12.23 -3.09 -4.99
C LEU A 46 -11.32 -4.30 -4.70
N ALA A 47 -10.70 -4.88 -5.73
CA ALA A 47 -9.75 -5.98 -5.60
C ALA A 47 -8.33 -5.52 -5.20
N SER A 48 -8.06 -4.21 -5.22
CA SER A 48 -6.75 -3.69 -4.85
C SER A 48 -6.45 -4.04 -3.37
N PRO A 49 -5.34 -4.74 -3.09
CA PRO A 49 -5.06 -5.20 -1.74
C PRO A 49 -4.85 -4.00 -0.81
N VAL A 50 -5.48 -4.05 0.36
CA VAL A 50 -5.24 -3.04 1.40
C VAL A 50 -3.80 -3.19 1.87
N VAL A 51 -2.97 -2.19 1.54
CA VAL A 51 -1.57 -2.19 1.94
C VAL A 51 -1.47 -1.91 3.44
N PRO A 52 -0.93 -2.86 4.24
CA PRO A 52 -0.70 -2.63 5.66
C PRO A 52 0.26 -1.45 5.86
N GLN A 53 -0.13 -0.48 6.69
CA GLN A 53 0.74 0.67 7.00
C GLN A 53 1.73 0.38 8.14
N LEU A 54 1.51 -0.70 8.88
CA LEU A 54 2.29 -1.08 10.05
C LEU A 54 2.44 -2.60 10.13
N VAL A 55 3.66 -3.07 10.36
CA VAL A 55 3.99 -4.49 10.58
C VAL A 55 4.99 -4.63 11.72
N THR A 56 5.14 -5.85 12.25
CA THR A 56 6.16 -6.12 13.27
C THR A 56 7.55 -6.29 12.64
N PRO A 57 8.64 -6.05 13.40
CA PRO A 57 10.00 -6.30 12.94
C PRO A 57 10.21 -7.75 12.46
N ARG A 58 9.59 -8.74 13.12
CA ARG A 58 9.69 -10.14 12.69
C ARG A 58 9.10 -10.32 11.29
N GLN A 59 7.90 -9.80 11.06
CA GLN A 59 7.19 -9.89 9.79
C GLN A 59 7.99 -9.26 8.64
N ILE A 60 8.46 -8.03 8.80
CA ILE A 60 9.20 -7.35 7.71
C ILE A 60 10.53 -8.06 7.41
N ARG A 61 11.24 -8.54 8.45
CA ARG A 61 12.53 -9.21 8.26
C ARG A 61 12.37 -10.56 7.55
N LEU A 62 11.31 -11.30 7.84
CA LEU A 62 10.99 -12.55 7.12
C LEU A 62 10.52 -12.29 5.69
N ALA A 63 9.70 -11.25 5.47
CA ALA A 63 9.30 -10.86 4.13
C ALA A 63 10.49 -10.42 3.28
N LEU A 64 11.41 -9.60 3.83
CA LEU A 64 12.65 -9.21 3.16
C LEU A 64 13.53 -10.42 2.80
N TYR A 65 13.54 -11.47 3.63
CA TYR A 65 14.23 -12.71 3.32
C TYR A 65 13.57 -13.44 2.13
N GLN A 66 12.25 -13.56 2.12
CA GLN A 66 11.51 -14.17 1.00
C GLN A 66 11.67 -13.38 -0.31
N PHE A 67 11.76 -12.06 -0.23
CA PHE A 67 12.05 -11.18 -1.37
C PHE A 67 13.52 -11.20 -1.83
N GLY A 68 14.44 -11.83 -1.08
CA GLY A 68 15.87 -11.81 -1.37
C GLY A 68 16.54 -10.43 -1.15
N LEU A 69 15.87 -9.52 -0.43
CA LEU A 69 16.36 -8.15 -0.16
C LEU A 69 16.99 -8.00 1.23
N ARG A 70 16.90 -9.03 2.08
CA ARG A 70 17.35 -8.98 3.48
C ARG A 70 18.77 -8.45 3.63
N GLN A 71 19.72 -8.99 2.86
CA GLN A 71 21.13 -8.59 2.98
C GLN A 71 21.33 -7.12 2.56
N GLN A 72 20.72 -6.70 1.44
CA GLN A 72 20.86 -5.35 0.92
C GLN A 72 20.32 -4.29 1.91
N VAL A 73 19.21 -4.59 2.58
CA VAL A 73 18.65 -3.70 3.61
C VAL A 73 19.58 -3.63 4.83
N GLU A 74 20.14 -4.75 5.27
CA GLU A 74 21.08 -4.76 6.40
C GLU A 74 22.37 -4.02 6.06
N ASP A 75 22.91 -4.20 4.85
CA ASP A 75 24.09 -3.45 4.37
C ASP A 75 23.81 -1.95 4.32
N TYR A 76 22.63 -1.56 3.84
CA TYR A 76 22.19 -0.16 3.87
C TYR A 76 22.13 0.37 5.31
N VAL A 77 21.44 -0.31 6.23
CA VAL A 77 21.30 0.14 7.63
C VAL A 77 22.66 0.26 8.31
N ASN A 78 23.56 -0.70 8.11
CA ASN A 78 24.90 -0.69 8.70
C ASN A 78 25.79 0.46 8.17
N SER A 79 25.47 1.02 7.00
CA SER A 79 26.15 2.21 6.47
C SER A 79 25.68 3.53 7.10
N GLN A 80 24.57 3.51 7.85
CA GLN A 80 23.98 4.69 8.48
C GLN A 80 24.58 4.92 9.87
N ASP A 81 24.29 6.07 10.47
CA ASP A 81 24.74 6.38 11.83
C ASP A 81 24.05 5.49 12.88
N ILE A 82 24.62 5.45 14.09
CA ILE A 82 24.17 4.56 15.17
C ILE A 82 22.70 4.78 15.56
N THR A 83 22.17 6.00 15.40
CA THR A 83 20.77 6.29 15.77
C THR A 83 19.79 5.63 14.80
N VAL A 84 20.13 5.58 13.50
CA VAL A 84 19.36 4.89 12.46
C VAL A 84 19.45 3.38 12.65
N GLN A 85 20.66 2.87 12.96
CA GLN A 85 20.86 1.46 13.27
C GLN A 85 20.02 1.02 14.48
N ASP A 86 20.06 1.77 15.58
CA ASP A 86 19.28 1.49 16.78
C ASP A 86 17.76 1.55 16.49
N SER A 87 17.33 2.54 15.70
CA SER A 87 15.93 2.65 15.28
C SER A 87 15.47 1.41 14.49
N TRP A 88 16.27 0.90 13.56
CA TRP A 88 15.96 -0.33 12.82
C TRP A 88 15.99 -1.58 13.70
N ASN A 89 16.99 -1.68 14.59
CA ASN A 89 17.24 -2.87 15.39
C ASN A 89 16.19 -3.06 16.49
N TYR A 90 15.85 -1.96 17.18
CA TYR A 90 15.03 -1.97 18.39
C TYR A 90 13.61 -1.42 18.19
N ALA A 91 13.22 -1.05 16.97
CA ALA A 91 11.83 -0.76 16.65
C ALA A 91 10.92 -1.90 17.11
N THR A 92 9.79 -1.56 17.72
CA THR A 92 8.73 -2.51 18.07
C THR A 92 7.67 -2.62 16.96
N GLN A 93 7.63 -1.63 16.08
CA GLN A 93 6.73 -1.51 14.94
C GLN A 93 7.48 -0.86 13.77
N ILE A 94 7.12 -1.27 12.55
CA ILE A 94 7.70 -0.76 11.31
C ILE A 94 6.56 -0.15 10.49
N GLU A 95 6.61 1.16 10.34
CA GLU A 95 5.64 1.93 9.54
C GLU A 95 6.12 2.05 8.10
N ARG A 96 5.21 1.86 7.14
CA ARG A 96 5.51 1.96 5.70
C ARG A 96 6.01 3.35 5.31
N THR A 97 5.47 4.38 5.95
CA THR A 97 5.79 5.79 5.72
C THR A 97 6.97 6.28 6.56
N ASN A 98 7.62 5.41 7.34
CA ASN A 98 8.76 5.79 8.15
C ASN A 98 9.90 6.32 7.26
N PRO A 99 10.52 7.47 7.60
CA PRO A 99 11.61 8.05 6.79
C PRO A 99 12.78 7.09 6.51
N LEU A 100 13.13 6.20 7.45
CA LEU A 100 14.17 5.18 7.27
C LEU A 100 13.78 4.19 6.17
N ILE A 101 12.53 3.75 6.14
CA ILE A 101 12.01 2.79 5.17
C ILE A 101 11.97 3.43 3.78
N LEU A 102 11.49 4.67 3.68
CA LEU A 102 11.46 5.41 2.42
C LEU A 102 12.85 5.71 1.88
N ALA A 103 13.81 6.06 2.75
CA ALA A 103 15.20 6.27 2.40
C ALA A 103 15.86 4.97 1.91
N CYS A 104 15.64 3.85 2.61
CA CYS A 104 16.12 2.53 2.20
C CYS A 104 15.54 2.10 0.85
N LYS A 105 14.22 2.29 0.65
CA LYS A 105 13.54 2.05 -0.65
C LYS A 105 14.23 2.83 -1.77
N SER A 106 14.46 4.13 -1.57
CA SER A 106 15.11 4.99 -2.56
C SER A 106 16.56 4.56 -2.83
N ALA A 107 17.32 4.21 -1.79
CA ALA A 107 18.72 3.80 -1.92
C ALA A 107 18.89 2.48 -2.68
N LEU A 108 17.92 1.56 -2.52
CA LEU A 108 17.90 0.27 -3.23
C LEU A 108 17.20 0.33 -4.60
N GLY A 109 16.76 1.52 -5.04
CA GLY A 109 16.09 1.70 -6.33
C GLY A 109 14.75 0.98 -6.43
N LYS A 110 14.03 0.84 -5.31
CA LYS A 110 12.74 0.15 -5.24
C LYS A 110 11.56 1.06 -5.50
N THR A 111 10.51 0.52 -6.12
CA THR A 111 9.28 1.27 -6.41
C THR A 111 8.31 1.27 -5.21
N ASP A 112 7.28 2.11 -5.26
CA ASP A 112 6.21 2.10 -4.27
C ASP A 112 5.40 0.80 -4.31
N GLU A 113 5.22 0.22 -5.49
CA GLU A 113 4.54 -1.05 -5.68
C GLU A 113 5.35 -2.21 -5.08
N GLU A 114 6.67 -2.23 -5.23
CA GLU A 114 7.53 -3.23 -4.57
C GLU A 114 7.47 -3.10 -3.04
N LEU A 115 7.42 -1.86 -2.52
CA LEU A 115 7.24 -1.63 -1.09
C LEU A 115 5.86 -2.11 -0.60
N ASP A 116 4.81 -1.87 -1.37
CA ASP A 116 3.46 -2.37 -1.08
C ASP A 116 3.42 -3.88 -1.00
N GLN A 117 3.98 -4.56 -2.00
CA GLN A 117 4.07 -6.02 -2.04
C GLN A 117 4.84 -6.57 -0.84
N LEU A 118 5.92 -5.90 -0.42
CA LEU A 118 6.67 -6.29 0.77
C LEU A 118 5.82 -6.19 2.04
N PHE A 119 5.06 -5.11 2.24
CA PHE A 119 4.22 -4.91 3.42
C PHE A 119 3.00 -5.85 3.43
N ILE A 120 2.39 -6.09 2.26
CA ILE A 120 1.32 -7.08 2.10
C ILE A 120 1.84 -8.47 2.48
N LEU A 121 3.01 -8.88 1.97
CA LEU A 121 3.61 -10.17 2.32
C LEU A 121 3.92 -10.23 3.82
N ALA A 122 4.54 -9.20 4.38
CA ALA A 122 4.89 -9.15 5.80
C ALA A 122 3.67 -9.35 6.70
N ALA A 123 2.54 -8.70 6.41
CA ALA A 123 1.33 -8.86 7.21
C ALA A 123 0.69 -10.26 7.11
N SER A 124 0.97 -11.02 6.05
CA SER A 124 0.49 -12.41 5.90
C SER A 124 1.25 -13.42 6.79
N ILE A 125 2.41 -13.03 7.33
CA ILE A 125 3.26 -13.89 8.15
C ILE A 125 2.77 -13.88 9.60
N VAL A 126 2.33 -15.04 10.08
CA VAL A 126 1.89 -15.30 11.48
C VAL A 126 3.03 -15.75 12.40
#